data_AF-A0A2U9IDV3-F1
#
_entry.id   AF-A0A2U9IDV3-F1
#
_cell.length_a   1.000
_cell.length_b   1.000
_cell.length_c   1.000
_cell.angle_alpha   90.00
_cell.angle_beta   90.00
_cell.angle_gamma   90.00
#
_symmetry.space_group_name_H-M   'P 1'
#
loop_
_entity.id
_entity.type
_entity.pdbx_description
1 polymer ?
#
loop_
_entity_poly.entity_id
_entity_poly.type
_entity_poly.pdbx_seq_one_letter_code
_entity_poly.pdbx_strand_id
1 'polypeptide(L)'
;MLQFSKDSSSIISKLKIKDINLGNYSLVAYGKGMELPAFTYQRAKINLEGKIIKTIPIYELLFLEDAYADEKNLLIFLNDVSESKEVLDNLWSLGINADIFTCQKLKEKGNTKITEFEGELCETNLSLSILNNIAKSLNSPRSKRILEELDFSDLKDWIEKKSSEVDLNLPEIIISPVLLPSKYYIEENLGKIVKTYYDTNFSNSTLIYTGIDTLVMRRISFELKKNNYNVKELLLDTEPLMAPIYLTIISYILKNKIK
;
A
#
# COMPACT_ATOMS: atom_id res chain seq x y z
N MET A 1 10.41 -23.94 -22.18
CA MET A 1 11.06 -24.21 -20.89
C MET A 1 11.06 -22.94 -20.08
N LEU A 2 10.52 -23.03 -18.87
CA LEU A 2 10.10 -21.91 -18.02
C LEU A 2 11.31 -21.15 -17.43
N GLN A 3 11.54 -19.91 -17.88
CA GLN A 3 12.53 -18.99 -17.32
C GLN A 3 12.02 -18.32 -16.01
N PHE A 4 11.23 -19.03 -15.20
CA PHE A 4 10.34 -18.42 -14.18
C PHE A 4 10.82 -18.55 -12.73
N SER A 5 11.99 -19.17 -12.45
CA SER A 5 12.45 -19.41 -11.07
C SER A 5 13.45 -18.39 -10.51
N LYS A 6 14.06 -17.55 -11.36
CA LYS A 6 15.04 -16.54 -10.92
C LYS A 6 14.38 -15.27 -10.37
N ASP A 7 13.30 -14.81 -10.97
CA ASP A 7 12.76 -13.47 -10.71
C ASP A 7 12.09 -13.34 -9.34
N SER A 8 11.28 -14.32 -8.92
CA SER A 8 10.63 -14.34 -7.60
C SER A 8 11.64 -14.38 -6.45
N SER A 9 12.66 -15.23 -6.56
CA SER A 9 13.74 -15.32 -5.57
C SER A 9 14.55 -14.02 -5.45
N SER A 10 14.68 -13.28 -6.56
CA SER A 10 15.36 -11.99 -6.58
C SER A 10 14.54 -10.86 -5.95
N ILE A 11 13.23 -11.03 -5.82
CA ILE A 11 12.32 -10.02 -5.29
C ILE A 11 12.17 -10.15 -3.78
N ILE A 12 12.06 -11.38 -3.27
CA ILE A 12 11.98 -11.64 -1.83
C ILE A 12 13.26 -11.18 -1.13
N SER A 13 14.43 -11.33 -1.77
CA SER A 13 15.69 -10.81 -1.24
C SER A 13 15.80 -9.29 -1.19
N LYS A 14 14.90 -8.56 -1.89
CA LYS A 14 14.77 -7.10 -1.83
C LYS A 14 13.82 -6.62 -0.73
N LEU A 15 13.01 -7.52 -0.17
CA LEU A 15 12.13 -7.20 0.95
C LEU A 15 12.96 -7.00 2.22
N LYS A 16 12.82 -5.84 2.84
CA LYS A 16 13.59 -5.44 4.03
C LYS A 16 12.68 -4.77 5.04
N ILE A 17 12.50 -5.44 6.17
CA ILE A 17 11.84 -4.88 7.35
C ILE A 17 12.91 -4.14 8.17
N LYS A 18 12.76 -2.83 8.31
CA LYS A 18 13.59 -2.01 9.20
C LYS A 18 12.83 -1.73 10.48
N ASP A 19 13.51 -1.70 11.60
CA ASP A 19 12.92 -1.14 12.82
C ASP A 19 12.87 0.39 12.65
N ILE A 20 11.64 0.92 12.66
CA ILE A 20 11.37 2.36 12.59
C ILE A 20 10.77 2.84 13.90
N ASN A 21 10.98 4.12 14.22
CA ASN A 21 10.32 4.75 15.35
C ASN A 21 9.11 5.52 14.83
N LEU A 22 7.91 5.01 15.13
CA LEU A 22 6.65 5.68 14.83
C LEU A 22 6.14 6.38 16.10
N GLY A 23 5.98 7.69 16.02
CA GLY A 23 5.26 8.45 17.02
C GLY A 23 3.76 8.14 17.04
N ASN A 24 3.05 8.86 17.91
CA ASN A 24 1.60 8.84 17.99
C ASN A 24 1.06 10.07 17.26
N TYR A 25 0.57 9.89 16.04
CA TYR A 25 0.07 10.98 15.20
C TYR A 25 -1.46 10.89 15.09
N SER A 26 -2.13 12.03 15.10
CA SER A 26 -3.57 12.16 14.80
C SER A 26 -3.85 12.27 13.31
N LEU A 27 -2.92 12.87 12.57
CA LEU A 27 -3.03 13.17 11.16
C LEU A 27 -1.86 12.57 10.38
N VAL A 28 -2.22 11.90 9.30
CA VAL A 28 -1.30 11.35 8.30
C VAL A 28 -1.59 12.03 6.96
N ALA A 29 -0.57 12.62 6.36
CA ALA A 29 -0.65 13.09 4.98
C ALA A 29 0.15 12.18 4.06
N TYR A 30 -0.30 12.05 2.81
CA TYR A 30 0.41 11.26 1.81
C TYR A 30 0.45 11.92 0.44
N GLY A 31 1.62 11.85 -0.17
CA GLY A 31 1.86 12.22 -1.56
C GLY A 31 1.42 11.14 -2.54
N LYS A 32 1.49 11.47 -3.83
CA LYS A 32 1.23 10.51 -4.91
C LYS A 32 2.19 9.30 -4.80
N GLY A 33 1.65 8.10 -4.86
CA GLY A 33 2.44 6.88 -4.78
C GLY A 33 2.95 6.56 -3.38
N MET A 34 2.31 7.10 -2.34
CA MET A 34 2.56 6.79 -0.92
C MET A 34 1.28 6.36 -0.19
N GLU A 35 0.24 5.98 -0.94
CA GLU A 35 -1.02 5.48 -0.39
C GLU A 35 -0.80 4.21 0.44
N LEU A 36 0.01 3.27 -0.06
CA LEU A 36 0.25 2.00 0.61
C LEU A 36 0.79 2.16 2.05
N PRO A 37 1.90 2.89 2.31
CA PRO A 37 2.38 3.08 3.68
C PRO A 37 1.43 3.92 4.54
N ALA A 38 0.78 4.94 3.98
CA ALA A 38 -0.15 5.79 4.73
C ALA A 38 -1.37 5.01 5.23
N PHE A 39 -2.04 4.27 4.34
CA PHE A 39 -3.18 3.44 4.71
C PHE A 39 -2.77 2.23 5.55
N THR A 40 -1.54 1.70 5.37
CA THR A 40 -1.00 0.66 6.28
C THR A 40 -0.91 1.19 7.71
N TYR A 41 -0.33 2.38 7.92
CA TYR A 41 -0.27 3.01 9.25
C TYR A 41 -1.67 3.24 9.82
N GLN A 42 -2.53 3.92 9.05
CA GLN A 42 -3.89 4.28 9.47
C GLN A 42 -4.67 3.04 9.91
N ARG A 43 -4.72 2.03 9.04
CA ARG A 43 -5.52 0.82 9.29
C ARG A 43 -4.92 -0.01 10.41
N ALA A 44 -3.60 -0.10 10.53
CA ALA A 44 -2.98 -0.81 11.65
C ALA A 44 -3.29 -0.12 12.99
N LYS A 45 -3.19 1.21 13.08
CA LYS A 45 -3.56 1.97 14.29
C LYS A 45 -5.03 1.82 14.66
N ILE A 46 -5.95 1.91 13.69
CA ILE A 46 -7.38 1.70 13.94
C ILE A 46 -7.67 0.27 14.38
N ASN A 47 -7.16 -0.73 13.63
CA ASN A 47 -7.58 -2.12 13.82
C ASN A 47 -6.86 -2.83 14.98
N LEU A 48 -5.66 -2.39 15.35
CA LEU A 48 -4.86 -3.04 16.38
C LEU A 48 -4.82 -2.23 17.69
N GLU A 49 -4.89 -0.90 17.62
CA GLU A 49 -4.84 -0.02 18.79
C GLU A 49 -6.17 0.69 19.09
N GLY A 50 -7.17 0.61 18.20
CA GLY A 50 -8.45 1.31 18.36
C GLY A 50 -8.34 2.84 18.22
N LYS A 51 -7.24 3.35 17.64
CA LYS A 51 -6.98 4.78 17.51
C LYS A 51 -7.55 5.34 16.22
N ILE A 52 -8.18 6.51 16.30
CA ILE A 52 -8.67 7.23 15.12
C ILE A 52 -7.51 8.00 14.52
N ILE A 53 -7.22 7.73 13.25
CA ILE A 53 -6.20 8.43 12.47
C ILE A 53 -6.88 9.07 11.27
N LYS A 54 -6.79 10.40 11.17
CA LYS A 54 -7.19 11.13 9.97
C LYS A 54 -6.09 10.94 8.92
N THR A 55 -6.48 10.58 7.71
CA THR A 55 -5.53 10.34 6.61
C THR A 55 -6.00 11.11 5.39
N ILE A 56 -5.17 12.03 4.91
CA ILE A 56 -5.50 12.95 3.83
C ILE A 56 -4.41 12.96 2.76
N PRO A 57 -4.77 13.22 1.50
CA PRO A 57 -3.80 13.55 0.47
C PRO A 57 -3.02 14.83 0.83
N ILE A 58 -1.82 14.98 0.27
CA ILE A 58 -0.95 16.12 0.58
C ILE A 58 -1.55 17.46 0.16
N TYR A 59 -2.30 17.52 -0.95
CA TYR A 59 -2.98 18.73 -1.37
C TYR A 59 -4.10 19.11 -0.38
N GLU A 60 -4.71 18.08 0.23
CA GLU A 60 -5.55 18.12 1.45
C GLU A 60 -4.94 19.05 2.50
N LEU A 61 -3.75 18.61 2.92
CA LEU A 61 -2.95 19.24 3.96
C LEU A 61 -2.58 20.68 3.60
N LEU A 62 -2.00 20.87 2.40
CA LEU A 62 -1.41 22.14 1.98
C LEU A 62 -2.45 23.24 1.77
N PHE A 63 -3.64 22.90 1.27
CA PHE A 63 -4.61 23.91 0.85
C PHE A 63 -5.81 24.05 1.77
N LEU A 64 -6.20 23.00 2.51
CA LEU A 64 -7.49 22.96 3.20
C LEU A 64 -7.40 22.79 4.71
N GLU A 65 -6.46 21.98 5.20
CA GLU A 65 -6.44 21.57 6.61
C GLU A 65 -5.45 22.35 7.46
N ASP A 66 -4.25 22.66 6.95
CA ASP A 66 -3.11 23.00 7.81
C ASP A 66 -2.51 24.41 7.64
N ALA A 67 -3.13 25.29 6.85
CA ALA A 67 -2.79 26.71 6.97
C ALA A 67 -3.21 27.32 8.33
N TYR A 68 -4.05 26.63 9.13
CA TYR A 68 -4.72 27.23 10.31
C TYR A 68 -4.95 26.31 11.53
N ALA A 69 -4.55 25.04 11.54
CA ALA A 69 -4.89 24.08 12.61
C ALA A 69 -3.75 23.79 13.60
N ASP A 70 -4.10 23.63 14.87
CA ASP A 70 -3.23 23.42 16.05
C ASP A 70 -2.66 21.97 16.13
N GLU A 71 -2.41 21.32 14.98
CA GLU A 71 -1.96 19.92 14.93
C GLU A 71 -0.51 19.79 15.39
N LYS A 72 -0.34 19.35 16.65
CA LYS A 72 0.96 19.02 17.22
C LYS A 72 1.34 17.60 16.79
N ASN A 73 2.18 17.52 15.76
CA ASN A 73 2.88 16.35 15.22
C ASN A 73 2.12 15.60 14.11
N LEU A 74 2.56 15.85 12.88
CA LEU A 74 2.09 15.22 11.65
C LEU A 74 2.99 14.07 11.23
N LEU A 75 2.41 13.03 10.64
CA LEU A 75 3.16 12.03 9.88
C LEU A 75 2.91 12.23 8.40
N ILE A 76 3.98 12.36 7.62
CA ILE A 76 3.88 12.65 6.19
C ILE A 76 4.64 11.58 5.41
N PHE A 77 4.01 11.03 4.38
CA PHE A 77 4.63 10.09 3.45
C PHE A 77 4.80 10.74 2.07
N LEU A 78 6.04 10.88 1.58
CA LEU A 78 6.34 11.58 0.31
C LEU A 78 7.24 10.77 -0.61
N ASN A 79 7.01 10.91 -1.92
CA ASN A 79 7.84 10.27 -2.94
C ASN A 79 8.18 11.19 -4.12
N ASP A 80 7.34 12.18 -4.44
CA ASP A 80 7.60 13.08 -5.55
C ASP A 80 8.52 14.25 -5.14
N VAL A 81 9.58 14.51 -5.92
CA VAL A 81 10.58 15.56 -5.62
C VAL A 81 9.94 16.95 -5.60
N SER A 82 9.08 17.25 -6.58
CA SER A 82 8.47 18.57 -6.73
C SER A 82 7.48 18.85 -5.60
N GLU A 83 6.61 17.87 -5.33
CA GLU A 83 5.67 17.87 -4.20
C GLU A 83 6.42 18.01 -2.86
N SER A 84 7.52 17.30 -2.68
CA SER A 84 8.30 17.35 -1.43
C SER A 84 8.88 18.72 -1.15
N LYS A 85 9.35 19.43 -2.18
CA LYS A 85 9.87 20.79 -2.00
C LYS A 85 8.77 21.74 -1.54
N GLU A 86 7.60 21.68 -2.18
CA GLU A 86 6.45 22.52 -1.82
C GLU A 86 5.98 22.22 -0.39
N VAL A 87 5.93 20.96 0.00
CA VAL A 87 5.57 20.56 1.37
C VAL A 87 6.55 21.10 2.40
N LEU A 88 7.85 20.90 2.19
CA LEU A 88 8.88 21.39 3.11
C LEU A 88 8.88 22.92 3.24
N ASP A 89 8.64 23.64 2.13
CA ASP A 89 8.53 25.09 2.13
C ASP A 89 7.31 25.57 2.95
N ASN A 90 6.16 24.92 2.79
CA ASN A 90 4.95 25.24 3.54
C ASN A 90 5.07 24.93 5.04
N LEU A 91 5.52 23.72 5.39
CA LEU A 91 5.71 23.31 6.80
C LEU A 91 6.66 24.26 7.53
N TRP A 92 7.75 24.67 6.86
CA TRP A 92 8.69 25.64 7.41
C TRP A 92 8.05 27.01 7.60
N SER A 93 7.31 27.50 6.60
CA SER A 93 6.63 28.81 6.67
C SER A 93 5.59 28.86 7.79
N LEU A 94 4.95 27.74 8.09
CA LEU A 94 3.89 27.63 9.10
C LEU A 94 4.44 27.22 10.48
N GLY A 95 5.73 26.89 10.59
CA GLY A 95 6.34 26.45 11.85
C GLY A 95 5.83 25.09 12.34
N ILE A 96 5.36 24.24 11.43
CA ILE A 96 4.74 22.95 11.73
C ILE A 96 5.82 21.87 11.94
N ASN A 97 5.61 21.03 12.96
CA ASN A 97 6.47 19.88 13.25
C ASN A 97 5.91 18.63 12.55
N ALA A 98 6.75 17.98 11.74
CA ALA A 98 6.35 16.79 11.00
C ALA A 98 7.46 15.74 10.97
N ASP A 99 7.07 14.48 11.15
CA ASP A 99 7.90 13.33 10.83
C ASP A 99 7.58 12.89 9.40
N ILE A 100 8.60 12.85 8.54
CA ILE A 100 8.46 12.57 7.12
C ILE A 100 9.15 11.25 6.80
N PHE A 101 8.44 10.33 6.15
CA PHE A 101 9.01 9.13 5.55
C PHE A 101 9.00 9.24 4.04
N THR A 102 10.12 8.92 3.41
CA THR A 102 10.28 9.10 1.97
C THR A 102 11.15 8.03 1.31
N CYS A 103 10.91 7.80 0.02
CA CYS A 103 11.70 6.90 -0.82
C CYS A 103 12.81 7.58 -1.63
N GLN A 104 12.99 8.88 -1.40
CA GLN A 104 13.97 9.71 -2.09
C GLN A 104 14.84 10.48 -1.10
N LYS A 105 15.98 10.99 -1.59
CA LYS A 105 16.86 11.81 -0.77
C LYS A 105 16.28 13.19 -0.60
N LEU A 106 15.98 13.57 0.64
CA LEU A 106 15.44 14.88 0.98
C LEU A 106 16.26 15.52 2.09
N LYS A 107 16.47 16.83 1.96
CA LYS A 107 17.11 17.62 3.03
C LYS A 107 16.04 18.12 3.97
N GLU A 108 16.31 17.97 5.26
CA GLU A 108 15.46 18.53 6.32
C GLU A 108 15.36 20.05 6.17
N LYS A 109 14.19 20.59 6.51
CA LYS A 109 13.93 22.02 6.50
C LYS A 109 13.00 22.39 7.65
N GLY A 110 13.40 23.38 8.46
CA GLY A 110 12.62 23.77 9.64
C GLY A 110 12.61 22.67 10.70
N ASN A 111 11.42 22.37 11.24
CA ASN A 111 11.23 21.38 12.32
C ASN A 111 10.84 19.98 11.80
N THR A 112 11.15 19.68 10.54
CA THR A 112 10.86 18.38 9.95
C THR A 112 11.95 17.38 10.29
N LYS A 113 11.57 16.16 10.64
CA LYS A 113 12.49 15.03 10.75
C LYS A 113 12.27 14.06 9.59
N ILE A 114 13.30 13.77 8.82
CA ILE A 114 13.17 12.94 7.60
C ILE A 114 13.80 11.56 7.83
N THR A 115 13.02 10.51 7.53
CA THR A 115 13.48 9.12 7.50
C THR A 115 13.41 8.58 6.07
N GLU A 116 14.58 8.32 5.50
CA GLU A 116 14.71 7.85 4.12
C GLU A 116 14.72 6.32 4.04
N PHE A 117 14.00 5.79 3.05
CA PHE A 117 14.03 4.39 2.65
C PHE A 117 14.61 4.27 1.24
N GLU A 118 15.81 3.71 1.11
CA GLU A 118 16.44 3.50 -0.19
C GLU A 118 16.09 2.12 -0.79
N GLY A 119 16.02 2.06 -2.12
CA GLY A 119 15.97 0.82 -2.90
C GLY A 119 14.67 0.59 -3.67
N GLU A 120 14.67 -0.45 -4.51
CA GLU A 120 13.43 -0.93 -5.14
C GLU A 120 12.45 -1.44 -4.08
N LEU A 121 11.15 -1.31 -4.35
CA LEU A 121 10.08 -1.67 -3.41
C LEU A 121 10.15 -0.89 -2.10
N CYS A 122 10.61 0.35 -2.14
CA CYS A 122 10.74 1.20 -0.96
C CYS A 122 9.42 1.31 -0.18
N GLU A 123 8.31 1.59 -0.85
CA GLU A 123 7.00 1.82 -0.27
C GLU A 123 6.44 0.53 0.34
N THR A 124 6.70 -0.61 -0.30
CA THR A 124 6.43 -1.94 0.23
C THR A 124 7.25 -2.18 1.51
N ASN A 125 8.56 -1.93 1.48
CA ASN A 125 9.46 -2.11 2.63
C ASN A 125 9.08 -1.20 3.80
N LEU A 126 8.69 0.04 3.52
CA LEU A 126 8.19 0.99 4.50
C LEU A 126 6.87 0.49 5.11
N SER A 127 5.93 0.01 4.29
CA SER A 127 4.66 -0.56 4.77
C SER A 127 4.87 -1.78 5.67
N LEU A 128 5.76 -2.69 5.28
CA LEU A 128 6.15 -3.84 6.09
C LEU A 128 6.80 -3.39 7.41
N SER A 129 7.67 -2.38 7.37
CA SER A 129 8.33 -1.81 8.56
C SER A 129 7.34 -1.16 9.53
N ILE A 130 6.35 -0.42 9.00
CA ILE A 130 5.26 0.17 9.77
C ILE A 130 4.44 -0.90 10.47
N LEU A 131 3.99 -1.91 9.72
CA LEU A 131 3.14 -2.95 10.25
C LEU A 131 3.88 -3.79 11.30
N ASN A 132 5.14 -4.12 11.04
CA ASN A 132 6.03 -4.79 11.99
C ASN A 132 6.18 -3.98 13.29
N ASN A 133 6.45 -2.67 13.20
CA ASN A 133 6.61 -1.83 14.38
C ASN A 133 5.34 -1.80 15.24
N ILE A 134 4.17 -1.58 14.62
CA ILE A 134 2.89 -1.54 15.34
C ILE A 134 2.57 -2.92 15.94
N ALA A 135 2.70 -4.00 15.16
CA ALA A 135 2.41 -5.35 15.64
C ALA A 135 3.32 -5.78 16.80
N LYS A 136 4.64 -5.49 16.75
CA LYS A 136 5.60 -5.78 17.83
C LYS A 136 5.23 -5.10 19.15
N SER A 137 4.59 -3.93 19.10
CA SER A 137 4.20 -3.19 20.30
C SER A 137 2.97 -3.75 21.02
N LEU A 138 2.32 -4.77 20.45
CA LEU A 138 1.05 -5.32 20.94
C LEU A 138 1.16 -6.82 21.19
N ASN A 139 0.63 -7.28 22.33
CA ASN A 139 0.54 -8.70 22.66
C ASN A 139 -0.89 -9.25 22.43
N SER A 140 -1.35 -9.22 21.18
CA SER A 140 -2.66 -9.74 20.78
C SER A 140 -2.52 -10.98 19.88
N PRO A 141 -3.53 -11.87 19.80
CA PRO A 141 -3.49 -12.99 18.85
C PRO A 141 -3.35 -12.51 17.39
N ARG A 142 -3.97 -11.39 17.03
CA ARG A 142 -3.90 -10.83 15.67
C ARG A 142 -2.51 -10.26 15.36
N SER A 143 -1.88 -9.55 16.30
CA SER A 143 -0.52 -9.04 16.10
C SER A 143 0.50 -10.17 15.97
N LYS A 144 0.36 -11.28 16.72
CA LYS A 144 1.20 -12.47 16.54
C LYS A 144 1.08 -13.07 15.14
N ARG A 145 -0.15 -13.22 14.61
CA ARG A 145 -0.36 -13.70 13.23
C ARG A 145 0.26 -12.78 12.18
N ILE A 146 0.17 -11.46 12.37
CA ILE A 146 0.83 -10.49 11.49
C ILE A 146 2.35 -10.69 11.51
N LEU A 147 2.95 -10.89 12.70
CA LEU A 147 4.38 -11.16 12.81
C LEU A 147 4.78 -12.49 12.18
N GLU A 148 3.92 -13.51 12.25
CA GLU A 148 4.10 -14.78 11.53
C GLU A 148 4.04 -14.59 10.00
N GLU A 149 3.10 -13.79 9.47
CA GLU A 149 3.03 -13.46 8.03
C GLU A 149 4.19 -12.57 7.54
N LEU A 150 4.89 -11.89 8.45
CA LEU A 150 6.11 -11.15 8.15
C LEU A 150 7.35 -12.04 8.07
N ASP A 151 7.23 -13.35 8.33
CA ASP A 151 8.23 -14.35 7.98
C ASP A 151 8.09 -14.72 6.49
N PHE A 152 9.10 -14.37 5.71
CA PHE A 152 9.07 -14.56 4.25
C PHE A 152 9.64 -15.89 3.77
N SER A 153 9.94 -16.83 4.67
CA SER A 153 10.50 -18.14 4.33
C SER A 153 9.66 -18.89 3.30
N ASP A 154 8.33 -18.93 3.49
CA ASP A 154 7.38 -19.63 2.60
C ASP A 154 6.70 -18.69 1.58
N LEU A 155 7.05 -17.40 1.58
CA LEU A 155 6.38 -16.38 0.76
C LEU A 155 6.52 -16.65 -0.74
N LYS A 156 7.62 -17.29 -1.16
CA LYS A 156 7.94 -17.54 -2.57
C LYS A 156 6.87 -18.36 -3.25
N ASP A 157 6.58 -19.55 -2.71
CA ASP A 157 5.68 -20.50 -3.33
C ASP A 157 4.25 -19.94 -3.37
N TRP A 158 3.85 -19.25 -2.28
CA TRP A 158 2.54 -18.61 -2.21
C TRP A 158 2.38 -17.49 -3.25
N ILE A 159 3.36 -16.58 -3.36
CA ILE A 159 3.32 -15.47 -4.31
C ILE A 159 3.38 -15.97 -5.76
N GLU A 160 4.19 -16.99 -6.06
CA GLU A 160 4.29 -17.55 -7.41
C GLU A 160 2.95 -18.16 -7.85
N LYS A 161 2.32 -18.93 -6.97
CA LYS A 161 0.99 -19.48 -7.19
C LYS A 161 -0.02 -18.36 -7.46
N LYS A 162 -0.09 -17.35 -6.58
CA LYS A 162 -1.05 -16.25 -6.72
C LYS A 162 -0.80 -15.40 -7.97
N SER A 163 0.45 -15.18 -8.33
CA SER A 163 0.81 -14.48 -9.56
C SER A 163 0.33 -15.24 -10.81
N SER A 164 0.36 -16.57 -10.80
CA SER A 164 -0.14 -17.38 -11.93
C SER A 164 -1.66 -17.37 -12.10
N GLU A 165 -2.39 -17.01 -11.05
CA GLU A 165 -3.85 -16.93 -11.07
C GLU A 165 -4.36 -15.62 -11.72
N VAL A 166 -3.49 -14.60 -11.85
CA VAL A 166 -3.81 -13.31 -12.49
C VAL A 166 -3.84 -13.45 -14.01
N ASP A 167 -4.97 -13.14 -14.65
CA ASP A 167 -5.07 -13.15 -16.11
C ASP A 167 -4.62 -11.80 -16.70
N LEU A 168 -3.40 -11.79 -17.23
CA LEU A 168 -2.81 -10.63 -17.87
C LEU A 168 -3.42 -10.30 -19.25
N ASN A 169 -4.26 -11.14 -19.83
CA ASN A 169 -4.93 -10.84 -21.10
C ASN A 169 -6.21 -10.00 -20.92
N LEU A 170 -6.77 -9.96 -19.71
CA LEU A 170 -7.97 -9.17 -19.42
C LEU A 170 -7.64 -7.67 -19.33
N PRO A 171 -8.41 -6.77 -19.98
CA PRO A 171 -8.06 -5.35 -20.05
C PRO A 171 -8.10 -4.63 -18.69
N GLU A 172 -8.91 -5.12 -17.76
CA GLU A 172 -9.17 -4.46 -16.49
C GLU A 172 -8.81 -5.33 -15.29
N ILE A 173 -8.39 -4.68 -14.20
CA ILE A 173 -8.28 -5.28 -12.88
C ILE A 173 -9.25 -4.55 -11.96
N ILE A 174 -10.13 -5.28 -11.29
CA ILE A 174 -11.02 -4.72 -10.27
C ILE A 174 -10.52 -5.17 -8.90
N ILE A 175 -10.17 -4.21 -8.06
CA ILE A 175 -9.71 -4.46 -6.70
C ILE A 175 -10.79 -4.12 -5.67
N SER A 176 -10.80 -4.91 -4.60
CA SER A 176 -11.71 -4.71 -3.48
C SER A 176 -11.30 -3.51 -2.58
N PRO A 177 -12.19 -3.01 -1.69
CA PRO A 177 -11.90 -1.85 -0.84
C PRO A 177 -10.67 -2.03 0.07
N VAL A 178 -10.43 -3.27 0.53
CA VAL A 178 -9.25 -3.59 1.33
C VAL A 178 -7.99 -3.39 0.52
N LEU A 179 -8.02 -3.70 -0.77
CA LEU A 179 -6.85 -3.64 -1.65
C LEU A 179 -6.60 -2.25 -2.23
N LEU A 180 -7.50 -1.30 -2.03
CA LEU A 180 -7.40 0.07 -2.55
C LEU A 180 -6.02 0.72 -2.40
N PRO A 181 -5.28 0.58 -1.27
CA PRO A 181 -3.95 1.19 -1.12
C PRO A 181 -2.90 0.71 -2.13
N SER A 182 -3.13 -0.43 -2.77
CA SER A 182 -2.22 -0.98 -3.80
C SER A 182 -2.52 -0.47 -5.22
N LYS A 183 -3.62 0.26 -5.43
CA LYS A 183 -4.10 0.68 -6.76
C LYS A 183 -3.01 1.31 -7.61
N TYR A 184 -2.36 2.34 -7.07
CA TYR A 184 -1.33 3.10 -7.77
C TYR A 184 -0.23 2.20 -8.32
N TYR A 185 0.29 1.27 -7.50
CA TYR A 185 1.36 0.37 -7.90
C TYR A 185 0.92 -0.67 -8.92
N ILE A 186 -0.33 -1.16 -8.85
CA ILE A 186 -0.84 -2.09 -9.87
C ILE A 186 -0.91 -1.38 -11.23
N GLU A 187 -1.43 -0.15 -11.27
CA GLU A 187 -1.50 0.66 -12.49
C GLU A 187 -0.09 0.91 -13.04
N GLU A 188 0.84 1.35 -12.20
CA GLU A 188 2.22 1.65 -12.59
C GLU A 188 2.99 0.40 -13.06
N ASN A 189 2.81 -0.73 -12.38
CA ASN A 189 3.56 -1.94 -12.67
C ASN A 189 3.02 -2.70 -13.88
N LEU A 190 1.70 -2.72 -14.08
CA LEU A 190 1.07 -3.53 -15.12
C LEU A 190 0.63 -2.73 -16.34
N GLY A 191 0.58 -1.40 -16.25
CA GLY A 191 0.07 -0.54 -17.33
C GLY A 191 -1.40 -0.80 -17.66
N LYS A 192 -2.17 -1.28 -16.69
CA LYS A 192 -3.59 -1.65 -16.85
C LYS A 192 -4.51 -0.67 -16.14
N ILE A 193 -5.75 -0.62 -16.61
CA ILE A 193 -6.82 0.12 -15.94
C ILE A 193 -7.17 -0.65 -14.65
N VAL A 194 -6.99 -0.01 -13.50
CA VAL A 194 -7.39 -0.57 -12.21
C VAL A 194 -8.63 0.15 -11.71
N LYS A 195 -9.74 -0.59 -11.67
CA LYS A 195 -10.99 -0.14 -11.09
C LYS A 195 -11.13 -0.62 -9.66
N THR A 196 -11.92 0.11 -8.91
CA THR A 196 -12.26 -0.12 -7.52
C THR A 196 -13.70 -0.58 -7.42
N TYR A 197 -14.09 -1.05 -6.24
CA TYR A 197 -15.48 -1.33 -5.91
C TYR A 197 -16.44 -0.14 -6.17
N TYR A 198 -15.95 1.10 -6.14
CA TYR A 198 -16.79 2.30 -6.27
C TYR A 198 -17.02 2.74 -7.73
N ASP A 199 -16.35 2.11 -8.69
CA ASP A 199 -16.54 2.40 -10.10
C ASP A 199 -17.82 1.75 -10.65
N THR A 200 -18.40 2.33 -11.71
CA THR A 200 -19.75 1.93 -12.20
C THR A 200 -19.75 1.26 -13.57
N ASN A 201 -18.69 1.41 -14.35
CA ASN A 201 -18.57 0.84 -15.69
C ASN A 201 -17.49 -0.23 -15.66
N PHE A 202 -17.84 -1.52 -15.65
CA PHE A 202 -16.88 -2.62 -15.65
C PHE A 202 -16.92 -3.38 -16.98
N SER A 203 -15.80 -4.00 -17.36
CA SER A 203 -15.73 -4.88 -18.54
C SER A 203 -15.04 -6.21 -18.22
N ASN A 204 -14.47 -6.89 -19.23
CA ASN A 204 -13.71 -8.13 -19.03
C ASN A 204 -12.56 -7.89 -18.03
N SER A 205 -12.58 -8.57 -16.89
CA SER A 205 -11.79 -8.14 -15.73
C SER A 205 -11.23 -9.29 -14.90
N THR A 206 -10.03 -9.09 -14.35
CA THR A 206 -9.57 -9.86 -13.19
C THR A 206 -10.04 -9.18 -11.91
N LEU A 207 -10.82 -9.87 -11.08
CA LEU A 207 -11.31 -9.39 -9.79
C LEU A 207 -10.39 -9.93 -8.70
N ILE A 208 -9.75 -9.03 -7.96
CA ILE A 208 -8.83 -9.36 -6.86
C ILE A 208 -9.47 -8.90 -5.55
N TYR A 209 -9.58 -9.80 -4.59
CA TYR A 209 -10.25 -9.54 -3.32
C TYR A 209 -9.73 -10.43 -2.19
N THR A 210 -10.18 -10.16 -0.97
CA THR A 210 -9.80 -10.88 0.25
C THR A 210 -10.99 -11.63 0.85
N GLY A 211 -10.75 -12.42 1.90
CA GLY A 211 -11.83 -13.11 2.60
C GLY A 211 -12.91 -12.16 3.15
N ILE A 212 -12.51 -10.98 3.63
CA ILE A 212 -13.43 -10.06 4.32
C ILE A 212 -14.37 -9.29 3.38
N ASP A 213 -14.00 -9.13 2.11
CA ASP A 213 -14.79 -8.43 1.09
C ASP A 213 -15.23 -9.35 -0.05
N THR A 214 -15.16 -10.66 0.16
CA THR A 214 -15.60 -11.68 -0.80
C THR A 214 -17.06 -11.50 -1.23
N LEU A 215 -17.98 -11.16 -0.33
CA LEU A 215 -19.41 -11.06 -0.67
C LEU A 215 -19.68 -9.92 -1.66
N VAL A 216 -19.10 -8.75 -1.42
CA VAL A 216 -19.30 -7.58 -2.29
C VAL A 216 -18.64 -7.78 -3.65
N MET A 217 -17.47 -8.43 -3.68
CA MET A 217 -16.75 -8.69 -4.92
C MET A 217 -17.36 -9.83 -5.75
N ARG A 218 -17.91 -10.85 -5.09
CA ARG A 218 -18.70 -11.88 -5.79
C ARG A 218 -19.95 -11.32 -6.43
N ARG A 219 -20.61 -10.34 -5.80
CA ARG A 219 -21.75 -9.66 -6.43
C ARG A 219 -21.35 -9.01 -7.76
N ILE A 220 -20.23 -8.28 -7.78
CA ILE A 220 -19.69 -7.69 -9.02
C ILE A 220 -19.36 -8.80 -10.04
N SER A 221 -18.72 -9.89 -9.61
CA SER A 221 -18.42 -11.04 -10.48
C SER A 221 -19.69 -11.62 -11.13
N PHE A 222 -20.74 -11.86 -10.34
CA PHE A 222 -22.00 -12.40 -10.85
C PHE A 222 -22.68 -11.45 -11.83
N GLU A 223 -22.69 -10.15 -11.53
CA GLU A 223 -23.25 -9.12 -12.43
C GLU A 223 -22.49 -9.06 -13.76
N LEU A 224 -21.15 -9.11 -13.73
CA LEU A 224 -20.31 -9.14 -14.92
C LEU A 224 -20.53 -10.40 -15.77
N LYS A 225 -20.54 -11.58 -15.14
CA LYS A 225 -20.78 -12.85 -15.83
C LYS A 225 -22.18 -12.90 -16.45
N LYS A 226 -23.19 -12.36 -15.76
CA LYS A 226 -24.57 -12.24 -16.29
C LYS A 226 -24.61 -11.38 -17.56
N ASN A 227 -23.73 -10.38 -17.67
CA ASN A 227 -23.58 -9.53 -18.84
C ASN A 227 -22.62 -10.10 -19.91
N ASN A 228 -22.28 -11.39 -19.82
CA ASN A 228 -21.38 -12.10 -20.74
C ASN A 228 -19.93 -11.56 -20.77
N TYR A 229 -19.48 -10.86 -19.73
CA TYR A 229 -18.07 -10.51 -19.59
C TYR A 229 -17.26 -11.71 -19.09
N ASN A 230 -16.02 -11.83 -19.58
CA ASN A 230 -15.04 -12.76 -19.06
C ASN A 230 -14.48 -12.25 -17.73
N VAL A 231 -14.58 -13.07 -16.70
CA VAL A 231 -14.23 -12.71 -15.33
C VAL A 231 -13.33 -13.77 -14.73
N LYS A 232 -12.12 -13.36 -14.32
CA LYS A 232 -11.22 -14.18 -13.52
C LYS A 232 -11.26 -13.69 -12.08
N GLU A 233 -11.45 -14.58 -11.11
CA GLU A 233 -11.45 -14.24 -9.68
C GLU A 233 -10.13 -14.70 -9.03
N LEU A 234 -9.55 -13.82 -8.22
CA LEU A 234 -8.36 -14.07 -7.41
C LEU A 234 -8.67 -13.71 -5.95
N LEU A 235 -8.66 -14.72 -5.08
CA LEU A 235 -8.73 -14.55 -3.64
C LEU A 235 -7.31 -14.47 -3.05
N LEU A 236 -7.00 -13.36 -2.39
CA LEU A 236 -5.84 -13.22 -1.51
C LEU A 236 -6.26 -13.64 -0.10
N ASP A 237 -5.90 -14.86 0.25
CA ASP A 237 -6.21 -15.46 1.56
C ASP A 237 -5.08 -15.19 2.54
N THR A 238 -5.01 -13.94 3.02
CA THR A 238 -3.98 -13.41 3.93
C THR A 238 -4.61 -12.41 4.89
N GLU A 239 -3.84 -11.94 5.89
CA GLU A 239 -4.29 -10.87 6.77
C GLU A 239 -4.66 -9.60 5.93
N PRO A 240 -5.84 -8.97 6.16
CA PRO A 240 -6.28 -7.79 5.41
C PRO A 240 -5.33 -6.57 5.34
N LEU A 241 -4.52 -6.33 6.37
CA LEU A 241 -3.45 -5.34 6.45
C LEU A 241 -2.23 -5.74 5.61
N MET A 242 -1.98 -7.05 5.45
CA MET A 242 -0.91 -7.57 4.58
C MET A 242 -1.33 -7.63 3.10
N ALA A 243 -2.62 -7.85 2.83
CA ALA A 243 -3.13 -8.10 1.48
C ALA A 243 -2.75 -7.03 0.43
N PRO A 244 -2.83 -5.70 0.72
CA PRO A 244 -2.41 -4.67 -0.25
C PRO A 244 -0.91 -4.68 -0.51
N ILE A 245 -0.11 -5.01 0.51
CA ILE A 245 1.35 -5.12 0.40
C ILE A 245 1.70 -6.30 -0.50
N TYR A 246 1.09 -7.46 -0.26
CA TYR A 246 1.28 -8.64 -1.11
C TYR A 246 0.80 -8.43 -2.54
N LEU A 247 -0.33 -7.75 -2.75
CA LEU A 247 -0.78 -7.42 -4.10
C LEU A 247 0.20 -6.50 -4.83
N THR A 248 0.80 -5.56 -4.10
CA THR A 248 1.88 -4.70 -4.66
C THR A 248 3.08 -5.56 -5.09
N ILE A 249 3.52 -6.52 -4.26
CA ILE A 249 4.61 -7.44 -4.60
C ILE A 249 4.25 -8.32 -5.82
N ILE A 250 3.03 -8.87 -5.85
CA ILE A 250 2.52 -9.66 -6.99
C ILE A 250 2.54 -8.82 -8.27
N SER A 251 2.06 -7.58 -8.22
CA SER A 251 2.06 -6.68 -9.40
C SER A 251 3.48 -6.41 -9.92
N TYR A 252 4.44 -6.24 -9.00
CA TYR A 252 5.84 -6.03 -9.35
C TYR A 252 6.48 -7.29 -9.98
N ILE A 253 6.14 -8.48 -9.49
CA ILE A 253 6.60 -9.74 -10.11
C ILE A 253 6.04 -9.89 -11.52
N LEU A 254 4.76 -9.59 -11.70
CA LEU A 254 4.09 -9.68 -12.99
C LEU A 254 4.66 -8.68 -14.01
N LYS A 255 5.03 -7.46 -13.59
CA LYS A 255 5.75 -6.48 -14.42
C LYS A 255 6.99 -7.08 -15.08
N ASN A 256 7.76 -7.87 -14.33
CA ASN A 256 8.99 -8.48 -14.83
C ASN A 256 8.75 -9.66 -15.79
N LYS A 257 7.51 -10.19 -15.85
CA LYS A 257 7.12 -11.25 -16.80
C LYS A 257 6.56 -10.70 -18.13
N ILE A 258 6.17 -9.43 -18.16
CA ILE A 258 5.61 -8.76 -19.36
C ILE A 258 6.74 -8.21 -20.26
N LYS A 259 7.95 -8.04 -19.71
CA LYS A 259 9.16 -7.66 -20.47
C LYS A 259 9.81 -8.88 -21.13
#